data_AF-A0A0C2CQB4-F1
#
_entry.id   AF-A0A0C2CQB4-F1
#
_cell.length_a   1.000
_cell.length_b   1.000
_cell.length_c   1.000
_cell.angle_alpha   90.00
_cell.angle_beta   90.00
_cell.angle_gamma   90.00
#
_symmetry.space_group_name_H-M   'P 1'
#
loop_
_entity.id
_entity.type
_entity.pdbx_description
1 polymer ?
#
loop_
_entity_poly.entity_id
_entity_poly.type
_entity_poly.pdbx_seq_one_letter_code
_entity_poly.pdbx_strand_id
1 'polypeptide(L)'
;MAELDLENPEHLCELLRRSLPGFDEETAARVGAHVEALERSDNDIFGMVGAGRRHPEAPAEQLPPDAQAGQAPDDLPLDLGGEGQLIEAPGSGLELGRVLARRGWTELDRVAAKGHHEIYTLVAKHIRRKPIRAGFTANCQSVRVRLPLAKPAKDAFIGTWIGTVEAKDHLAFSVEQVASYYERACGERPSLARVDLITGPRFRGRRFSPVSIYLAYRSAEAHAKPCFYLLEGGSASGKAQAMYVSRSIETGIKSKAKFAFTPFACASNWYDGGLAMSEDLSEPACVYLKAAQTRDGHREYLQISVTYARDHQLERVAHPFEQQIEAALRVTAIADEARCQLEVGAGGVLQHSLGPMVKSMIPWDERPNGTTTPQERDQFCGCPKTS
;
A
#
# COMPACT_ATOMS: atom_id res chain seq x y z
N MET A 1 -10.12 25.52 -0.43
CA MET A 1 -9.98 24.80 0.86
C MET A 1 -8.59 25.14 1.39
N ALA A 2 -8.47 25.59 2.63
CA ALA A 2 -7.16 25.88 3.22
C ALA A 2 -6.31 24.59 3.28
N GLU A 3 -5.01 24.74 3.04
CA GLU A 3 -4.03 23.67 2.97
C GLU A 3 -3.83 23.03 4.35
N LEU A 4 -3.89 21.70 4.42
CA LEU A 4 -3.47 20.95 5.61
C LEU A 4 -1.97 20.64 5.47
N ASP A 5 -1.15 21.45 6.12
CA ASP A 5 0.25 21.13 6.46
C ASP A 5 0.28 19.89 7.38
N LEU A 6 0.79 18.77 6.88
CA LEU A 6 0.83 17.48 7.61
C LEU A 6 1.96 17.41 8.64
N GLU A 7 2.79 18.44 8.76
CA GLU A 7 3.76 18.63 9.85
C GLU A 7 3.16 19.46 11.00
N ASN A 8 1.95 19.98 10.81
CA ASN A 8 1.20 20.69 11.84
C ASN A 8 0.24 19.72 12.56
N PRO A 9 0.40 19.48 13.87
CA PRO A 9 -0.46 18.59 14.64
C PRO A 9 -1.96 18.91 14.59
N GLU A 10 -2.33 20.19 14.47
CA GLU A 10 -3.73 20.61 14.37
C GLU A 10 -4.33 20.22 13.03
N HIS A 11 -3.56 20.29 11.96
CA HIS A 11 -3.96 19.85 10.63
C HIS A 11 -4.02 18.33 10.53
N LEU A 12 -3.13 17.60 11.22
CA LEU A 12 -3.26 16.15 11.34
C LEU A 12 -4.51 15.78 12.14
N CYS A 13 -4.78 16.46 13.26
CA CYS A 13 -6.02 16.27 14.00
C CYS A 13 -7.24 16.55 13.11
N GLU A 14 -7.23 17.61 12.33
CA GLU A 14 -8.29 17.93 11.37
C GLU A 14 -8.45 16.86 10.29
N LEU A 15 -7.35 16.30 9.80
CA LEU A 15 -7.38 15.17 8.86
C LEU A 15 -7.95 13.90 9.51
N LEU A 16 -7.60 13.63 10.76
CA LEU A 16 -8.17 12.54 11.55
C LEU A 16 -9.67 12.75 11.78
N ARG A 17 -10.13 13.98 12.08
CA ARG A 17 -11.55 14.33 12.17
C ARG A 17 -12.30 14.03 10.88
N ARG A 18 -11.70 14.36 9.74
CA ARG A 18 -12.28 14.11 8.40
C ARG A 18 -12.30 12.64 8.02
N SER A 19 -11.31 11.89 8.49
CA SER A 19 -11.11 10.49 8.09
C SER A 19 -11.80 9.49 9.02
N LEU A 20 -12.04 9.87 10.28
CA LEU A 20 -12.56 9.01 11.33
C LEU A 20 -13.84 9.61 11.92
N PRO A 21 -15.03 9.18 11.45
CA PRO A 21 -16.30 9.62 12.03
C PRO A 21 -16.32 9.39 13.55
N GLY A 22 -16.57 10.43 14.34
CA GLY A 22 -16.56 10.37 15.82
C GLY A 22 -15.24 10.76 16.48
N PHE A 23 -14.25 11.23 15.72
CA PHE A 23 -13.04 11.86 16.25
C PHE A 23 -13.35 13.31 16.65
N ASP A 24 -13.80 13.52 17.88
CA ASP A 24 -14.16 14.83 18.44
C ASP A 24 -12.93 15.59 18.99
N GLU A 25 -13.12 16.81 19.52
CA GLU A 25 -12.03 17.61 20.09
C GLU A 25 -11.36 16.95 21.29
N GLU A 26 -12.11 16.24 22.13
CA GLU A 26 -11.56 15.51 23.27
C GLU A 26 -10.64 14.39 22.80
N THR A 27 -11.07 13.64 21.79
CA THR A 27 -10.27 12.58 21.18
C THR A 27 -9.07 13.14 20.44
N ALA A 28 -9.25 14.23 19.70
CA ALA A 28 -8.17 14.93 19.03
C ALA A 28 -7.13 15.45 20.02
N ALA A 29 -7.52 15.99 21.18
CA ALA A 29 -6.58 16.42 22.21
C ALA A 29 -5.80 15.24 22.80
N ARG A 30 -6.46 14.09 23.01
CA ARG A 30 -5.82 12.86 23.52
C ARG A 30 -4.86 12.23 22.53
N VAL A 31 -5.20 12.24 21.23
CA VAL A 31 -4.34 11.72 20.15
C VAL A 31 -3.28 12.74 19.76
N GLY A 32 -3.56 14.04 19.86
CA GLY A 32 -2.69 15.15 19.53
C GLY A 32 -1.35 15.10 20.27
N ALA A 33 -1.36 14.68 21.54
CA ALA A 33 -0.14 14.43 22.32
C ALA A 33 0.75 13.29 21.74
N HIS A 34 0.20 12.49 20.83
CA HIS A 34 0.83 11.36 20.17
C HIS A 34 0.99 11.57 18.65
N VAL A 35 0.47 12.67 18.10
CA VAL A 35 0.52 13.02 16.67
C VAL A 35 1.95 13.21 16.20
N GLU A 36 2.80 13.92 16.95
CA GLU A 36 4.22 14.03 16.64
C GLU A 36 4.92 12.65 16.58
N ALA A 37 4.45 11.68 17.36
CA ALA A 37 4.97 10.31 17.31
C ALA A 37 4.46 9.54 16.08
N LEU A 38 3.25 9.84 15.59
CA LEU A 38 2.72 9.30 14.33
C LEU A 38 3.42 9.94 13.11
N GLU A 39 3.71 11.24 13.13
CA GLU A 39 4.45 11.96 12.08
C GLU A 39 5.93 11.57 12.04
N ARG A 40 6.63 11.54 13.18
CA ARG A 40 8.01 11.01 13.27
C ARG A 40 8.08 9.51 12.97
N SER A 41 6.95 8.79 13.02
CA SER A 41 6.86 7.38 12.63
C SER A 41 6.79 7.13 11.12
N ASP A 42 7.09 8.14 10.31
CA ASP A 42 7.26 8.04 8.86
C ASP A 42 8.12 6.87 8.37
N ASN A 43 8.86 6.24 9.26
CA ASN A 43 9.38 4.90 9.04
C ASN A 43 9.23 3.92 10.21
N ASP A 44 8.92 4.31 11.44
CA ASP A 44 9.05 3.35 12.56
C ASP A 44 7.80 2.53 12.84
N ILE A 45 6.58 3.11 12.83
CA ILE A 45 5.39 2.28 13.06
C ILE A 45 5.22 1.24 11.97
N PHE A 46 5.62 1.51 10.73
CA PHE A 46 5.52 0.57 9.62
C PHE A 46 6.84 -0.07 9.16
N GLY A 47 7.99 0.48 9.53
CA GLY A 47 9.31 -0.12 9.34
C GLY A 47 9.74 -1.03 10.49
N MET A 48 9.25 -0.80 11.72
CA MET A 48 9.38 -1.74 12.86
C MET A 48 8.39 -2.90 12.77
N VAL A 49 7.32 -2.78 11.96
CA VAL A 49 6.34 -3.86 11.67
C VAL A 49 6.96 -5.10 10.98
N GLY A 50 8.25 -5.08 10.60
CA GLY A 50 8.93 -6.23 9.99
C GLY A 50 10.36 -6.50 10.49
N ALA A 51 10.88 -5.76 11.47
CA ALA A 51 12.29 -5.82 11.86
C ALA A 51 12.48 -6.26 13.31
N GLY A 52 12.31 -7.55 13.60
CA GLY A 52 12.83 -8.11 14.84
C GLY A 52 14.35 -8.31 14.76
N ARG A 53 15.17 -7.37 15.27
CA ARG A 53 16.44 -7.64 16.02
C ARG A 53 17.31 -6.40 16.36
N ARG A 54 17.73 -6.38 17.64
CA ARG A 54 18.98 -5.91 18.31
C ARG A 54 19.69 -4.64 17.80
N HIS A 55 19.62 -3.59 18.62
CA HIS A 55 20.63 -2.53 18.76
C HIS A 55 21.97 -3.09 19.31
N PRO A 56 23.14 -2.49 18.94
CA PRO A 56 23.55 -1.22 19.52
C PRO A 56 24.04 -0.14 18.53
N GLU A 57 24.15 1.05 19.11
CA GLU A 57 24.35 2.42 18.60
C GLU A 57 25.51 2.65 17.63
N ALA A 58 25.36 3.69 16.79
CA ALA A 58 26.46 4.50 16.27
C ALA A 58 26.04 5.98 16.16
N PRO A 59 26.98 6.94 16.29
CA PRO A 59 26.68 8.33 16.61
C PRO A 59 26.40 9.20 15.38
N ALA A 60 25.69 10.30 15.64
CA ALA A 60 25.23 11.29 14.67
C ALA A 60 26.38 12.07 14.01
N GLU A 61 26.26 12.28 12.70
CA GLU A 61 27.12 13.15 11.89
C GLU A 61 26.41 14.50 11.67
N GLN A 62 27.11 15.60 11.95
CA GLN A 62 26.61 16.97 11.83
C GLN A 62 26.65 17.45 10.37
N LEU A 63 25.58 18.09 9.90
CA LEU A 63 25.56 18.83 8.63
C LEU A 63 25.96 20.30 8.85
N PRO A 64 26.66 20.93 7.89
CA PRO A 64 27.10 22.32 8.00
C PRO A 64 25.98 23.33 7.65
N PRO A 65 26.09 24.59 8.12
CA PRO A 65 25.10 25.63 7.85
C PRO A 65 25.42 26.44 6.58
N ASP A 66 24.39 27.16 6.15
CA ASP A 66 24.37 28.31 5.24
C ASP A 66 24.13 28.07 3.74
N ALA A 67 22.90 28.41 3.33
CA ALA A 67 22.66 29.37 2.24
C ALA A 67 21.30 30.07 2.45
N GLN A 68 21.35 31.37 2.78
CA GLN A 68 20.20 32.28 2.75
C GLN A 68 19.99 32.84 1.34
N ALA A 69 18.73 33.03 0.91
CA ALA A 69 18.11 34.33 0.67
C ALA A 69 16.97 34.28 -0.37
N GLY A 70 15.75 34.59 0.09
CA GLY A 70 14.82 35.54 -0.54
C GLY A 70 14.26 35.25 -1.94
N GLN A 71 13.12 34.54 -1.98
CA GLN A 71 12.08 34.77 -2.97
C GLN A 71 10.73 34.82 -2.25
N ALA A 72 9.85 35.73 -2.67
CA ALA A 72 8.47 35.84 -2.21
C ALA A 72 7.74 34.49 -2.44
N PRO A 73 6.65 34.17 -1.70
CA PRO A 73 5.86 32.99 -1.99
C PRO A 73 5.11 33.23 -3.29
N ASP A 74 5.77 32.97 -4.42
CA ASP A 74 5.05 32.54 -5.61
C ASP A 74 4.35 31.24 -5.22
N ASP A 75 3.04 31.19 -5.42
CA ASP A 75 2.19 30.00 -5.30
C ASP A 75 2.70 28.92 -6.26
N LEU A 76 3.84 28.31 -5.93
CA LEU A 76 4.42 27.22 -6.69
C LEU A 76 3.39 26.08 -6.67
N PRO A 77 3.04 25.52 -7.84
CA PRO A 77 2.08 24.44 -7.88
C PRO A 77 2.58 23.28 -7.00
N LEU A 78 1.75 22.90 -6.03
CA LEU A 78 1.99 21.81 -5.09
C LEU A 78 2.59 20.59 -5.80
N ASP A 79 3.79 20.18 -5.37
CA ASP A 79 4.40 18.92 -5.81
C ASP A 79 3.62 17.75 -5.20
N LEU A 80 2.93 17.00 -6.04
CA LEU A 80 2.14 15.84 -5.63
C LEU A 80 2.96 14.55 -5.67
N GLY A 81 4.26 14.64 -5.99
CA GLY A 81 5.18 13.53 -6.24
C GLY A 81 5.75 13.58 -7.66
N GLY A 82 6.66 12.66 -7.99
CA GLY A 82 7.22 12.55 -9.33
C GLY A 82 8.31 13.58 -9.67
N GLU A 83 9.29 13.77 -8.80
CA GLU A 83 10.56 14.37 -9.26
C GLU A 83 11.30 13.35 -10.14
N GLY A 84 11.23 13.54 -11.47
CA GLY A 84 11.99 12.72 -12.40
C GLY A 84 11.44 12.70 -13.82
N GLN A 85 11.57 11.55 -14.49
CA GLN A 85 11.27 11.38 -15.91
C GLN A 85 9.80 10.98 -16.12
N LEU A 86 8.97 11.91 -16.60
CA LEU A 86 7.60 11.60 -17.03
C LEU A 86 7.60 10.68 -18.27
N ILE A 87 6.95 9.50 -18.15
CA ILE A 87 6.89 8.48 -19.21
C ILE A 87 5.74 8.72 -20.19
N GLU A 88 4.61 9.26 -19.73
CA GLU A 88 3.40 9.50 -20.53
C GLU A 88 2.75 10.83 -20.12
N ALA A 89 2.39 11.68 -21.08
CA ALA A 89 1.62 12.90 -20.84
C ALA A 89 0.12 12.60 -20.91
N PRO A 90 -0.70 13.35 -20.15
CA PRO A 90 -2.15 13.35 -20.34
C PRO A 90 -2.50 13.61 -21.81
N GLY A 91 -3.30 12.71 -22.41
CA GLY A 91 -3.89 12.93 -23.74
C GLY A 91 -2.97 12.75 -24.95
N SER A 92 -1.69 12.43 -24.77
CA SER A 92 -0.83 12.10 -25.90
C SER A 92 -1.01 10.63 -26.27
N GLY A 93 -1.85 10.32 -27.25
CA GLY A 93 -1.86 9.02 -27.94
C GLY A 93 -0.57 8.73 -28.72
N LEU A 94 0.58 9.21 -28.23
CA LEU A 94 1.89 9.14 -28.85
C LEU A 94 2.75 8.11 -28.12
N GLU A 95 3.63 7.48 -28.89
CA GLU A 95 4.46 6.34 -28.54
C GLU A 95 5.09 6.41 -27.13
N LEU A 96 4.88 5.34 -26.36
CA LEU A 96 5.61 5.02 -25.13
C LEU A 96 7.12 5.16 -25.41
N GLY A 97 7.78 6.21 -24.88
CA GLY A 97 9.24 6.31 -24.98
C GLY A 97 9.88 7.69 -24.98
N ARG A 98 9.14 8.81 -25.02
CA ARG A 98 9.74 10.15 -24.90
C ARG A 98 9.64 10.71 -23.50
N VAL A 99 10.79 11.07 -22.92
CA VAL A 99 10.90 11.87 -21.70
C VAL A 99 10.31 13.24 -21.95
N LEU A 100 9.21 13.58 -21.28
CA LEU A 100 8.47 14.79 -21.60
C LEU A 100 9.01 16.04 -20.89
N ALA A 101 9.54 15.92 -19.67
CA ALA A 101 10.33 16.92 -18.95
C ALA A 101 10.76 16.36 -17.58
N ARG A 102 11.83 16.90 -16.98
CA ARG A 102 12.09 16.79 -15.54
C ARG A 102 11.36 17.93 -14.83
N ARG A 103 10.16 17.67 -14.30
CA ARG A 103 9.41 18.60 -13.43
C ARG A 103 8.50 17.78 -12.52
N GLY A 104 8.19 18.31 -11.33
CA GLY A 104 7.24 17.68 -10.41
C GLY A 104 5.84 17.55 -11.00
N TRP A 105 5.05 16.61 -10.49
CA TRP A 105 3.66 16.41 -10.91
C TRP A 105 2.75 17.39 -10.17
N THR A 106 2.21 18.36 -10.90
CA THR A 106 1.43 19.44 -10.30
C THR A 106 -0.06 19.12 -10.20
N GLU A 107 -0.79 19.90 -9.41
CA GLU A 107 -2.26 19.85 -9.36
C GLU A 107 -2.92 20.14 -10.72
N LEU A 108 -2.34 21.03 -11.53
CA LEU A 108 -2.82 21.31 -12.90
C LEU A 108 -2.64 20.10 -13.82
N ASP A 109 -1.47 19.44 -13.75
CA ASP A 109 -1.19 18.23 -14.52
C ASP A 109 -2.12 17.09 -14.11
N ARG A 110 -2.37 16.97 -12.80
CA ARG A 110 -3.33 16.03 -12.23
C ARG A 110 -4.70 16.24 -12.86
N VAL A 111 -5.26 17.45 -12.77
CA VAL A 111 -6.57 17.80 -13.35
C VAL A 111 -6.63 17.50 -14.85
N ALA A 112 -5.57 17.82 -15.59
CA ALA A 112 -5.48 17.49 -17.01
C ALA A 112 -5.48 15.98 -17.28
N ALA A 113 -5.00 15.15 -16.34
CA ALA A 113 -5.01 13.68 -16.43
C ALA A 113 -6.38 13.03 -16.17
N LYS A 114 -7.41 13.80 -15.81
CA LYS A 114 -8.76 13.27 -15.55
C LYS A 114 -9.36 12.61 -16.80
N GLY A 115 -9.81 11.37 -16.65
CA GLY A 115 -10.41 10.59 -17.75
C GLY A 115 -9.42 9.87 -18.66
N HIS A 116 -8.11 10.04 -18.45
CA HIS A 116 -7.08 9.36 -19.25
C HIS A 116 -6.70 7.97 -18.75
N HIS A 117 -7.06 7.63 -17.51
CA HIS A 117 -6.72 6.36 -16.88
C HIS A 117 -7.97 5.69 -16.32
N GLU A 118 -7.98 4.35 -16.31
CA GLU A 118 -8.99 3.60 -15.58
C GLU A 118 -8.69 3.66 -14.08
N ILE A 119 -9.68 4.08 -13.30
CA ILE A 119 -9.59 4.18 -11.84
C ILE A 119 -10.51 3.13 -11.25
N TYR A 120 -10.06 2.50 -10.17
CA TYR A 120 -10.84 1.53 -9.43
C TYR A 120 -11.10 2.04 -8.01
N THR A 121 -12.35 1.90 -7.57
CA THR A 121 -12.70 1.86 -6.15
C THR A 121 -12.50 0.43 -5.66
N LEU A 122 -11.80 0.30 -4.54
CA LEU A 122 -11.47 -0.98 -3.93
C LEU A 122 -12.22 -1.10 -2.61
N VAL A 123 -12.85 -2.25 -2.40
CA VAL A 123 -13.48 -2.63 -1.13
C VAL A 123 -12.71 -3.81 -0.56
N ALA A 124 -11.86 -3.55 0.42
CA ALA A 124 -10.97 -4.53 1.05
C ALA A 124 -11.58 -5.04 2.35
N LYS A 125 -12.04 -6.29 2.34
CA LYS A 125 -12.54 -6.99 3.52
C LYS A 125 -11.45 -7.84 4.15
N HIS A 126 -11.22 -7.62 5.44
CA HIS A 126 -10.25 -8.34 6.27
C HIS A 126 -10.98 -9.15 7.33
N ILE A 127 -10.64 -10.42 7.47
CA ILE A 127 -11.22 -11.32 8.46
C ILE A 127 -10.10 -12.07 9.16
N ARG A 128 -9.80 -11.69 10.40
CA ARG A 128 -8.89 -12.41 11.30
C ARG A 128 -9.68 -13.40 12.14
N ARG A 129 -9.18 -14.63 12.21
CA ARG A 129 -9.77 -15.73 13.00
C ARG A 129 -8.93 -16.11 14.21
N LYS A 130 -7.61 -15.88 14.15
CA LYS A 130 -6.65 -16.21 15.20
C LYS A 130 -5.62 -15.09 15.40
N PRO A 131 -5.07 -14.91 16.61
CA PRO A 131 -5.46 -15.61 17.84
C PRO A 131 -6.79 -15.09 18.42
N ILE A 132 -7.18 -13.87 18.02
CA ILE A 132 -8.48 -13.25 18.30
C ILE A 132 -9.33 -13.20 17.04
N ARG A 133 -10.61 -12.87 17.19
CA ARG A 133 -11.49 -12.55 16.07
C ARG A 133 -11.50 -11.04 15.83
N ALA A 134 -11.38 -10.63 14.57
CA ALA A 134 -11.56 -9.25 14.15
C ALA A 134 -11.93 -9.22 12.67
N GLY A 135 -12.81 -8.31 12.27
CA GLY A 135 -13.24 -8.15 10.89
C GLY A 135 -13.54 -6.70 10.57
N PHE A 136 -13.12 -6.25 9.40
CA PHE A 136 -13.40 -4.90 8.92
C PHE A 136 -13.37 -4.82 7.41
N THR A 137 -14.03 -3.80 6.89
CA THR A 137 -13.99 -3.41 5.49
C THR A 137 -13.38 -2.02 5.39
N ALA A 138 -12.36 -1.88 4.53
CA ALA A 138 -11.68 -0.62 4.24
C ALA A 138 -11.85 -0.28 2.76
N ASN A 139 -11.87 1.01 2.44
CA ASN A 139 -11.96 1.48 1.06
C ASN A 139 -10.63 2.06 0.61
N CYS A 140 -10.24 1.75 -0.63
CA CYS A 140 -9.05 2.31 -1.24
C CYS A 140 -9.25 2.57 -2.73
N GLN A 141 -8.22 3.13 -3.38
CA GLN A 141 -8.26 3.47 -4.79
C GLN A 141 -7.02 2.92 -5.50
N SER A 142 -7.16 2.57 -6.76
CA SER A 142 -6.05 2.20 -7.63
C SER A 142 -6.26 2.75 -9.02
N VAL A 143 -5.18 2.87 -9.77
CA VAL A 143 -5.18 3.27 -11.17
C VAL A 143 -4.58 2.17 -12.02
N ARG A 144 -5.12 1.97 -13.22
CA ARG A 144 -4.49 1.15 -14.27
C ARG A 144 -3.58 2.02 -15.11
N VAL A 145 -2.32 1.60 -15.24
CA VAL A 145 -1.34 2.22 -16.13
C VAL A 145 -0.70 1.16 -17.02
N ARG A 146 -0.31 1.54 -18.23
CA ARG A 146 0.44 0.66 -19.13
C ARG A 146 1.93 0.82 -18.85
N LEU A 147 2.63 -0.29 -18.66
CA LEU A 147 4.08 -0.25 -18.41
C LEU A 147 4.87 -0.08 -19.72
N PRO A 148 6.03 0.62 -19.67
CA PRO A 148 6.94 0.69 -20.81
C PRO A 148 7.49 -0.69 -21.18
N LEU A 149 7.89 -0.86 -22.44
CA LEU A 149 8.46 -2.12 -22.91
C LEU A 149 9.80 -2.43 -22.21
N ALA A 150 10.68 -1.44 -22.16
CA ALA A 150 12.02 -1.52 -21.55
C ALA A 150 12.04 -0.86 -20.16
N LYS A 151 13.00 -1.27 -19.33
CA LYS A 151 13.19 -0.69 -17.99
C LYS A 151 13.48 0.82 -18.07
N PRO A 152 12.66 1.70 -17.44
CA PRO A 152 12.93 3.13 -17.43
C PRO A 152 13.95 3.51 -16.34
N ALA A 153 14.27 4.80 -16.25
CA ALA A 153 15.06 5.35 -15.15
C ALA A 153 14.35 5.13 -13.79
N LYS A 154 15.12 5.11 -12.69
CA LYS A 154 14.58 4.80 -11.35
C LYS A 154 13.62 5.89 -10.84
N ASP A 155 13.88 7.13 -11.20
CA ASP A 155 13.08 8.32 -10.93
C ASP A 155 11.95 8.52 -11.95
N ALA A 156 11.78 7.61 -12.91
CA ALA A 156 10.70 7.73 -13.89
C ALA A 156 9.32 7.45 -13.25
N PHE A 157 8.29 8.11 -13.78
CA PHE A 157 6.93 7.97 -13.27
C PHE A 157 5.86 8.15 -14.36
N ILE A 158 4.65 7.69 -14.06
CA ILE A 158 3.44 7.90 -14.84
C ILE A 158 2.50 8.77 -14.00
N GLY A 159 2.14 9.95 -14.51
CA GLY A 159 1.25 10.87 -13.81
C GLY A 159 -0.22 10.57 -14.10
N THR A 160 -1.05 10.55 -13.05
CA THR A 160 -2.48 10.20 -13.14
C THR A 160 -3.36 11.21 -12.41
N TRP A 161 -4.69 11.11 -12.58
CA TRP A 161 -5.66 11.96 -11.87
C TRP A 161 -5.63 11.78 -10.35
N ILE A 162 -5.20 10.61 -9.86
CA ILE A 162 -5.20 10.30 -8.43
C ILE A 162 -3.79 10.24 -7.82
N GLY A 163 -2.76 10.62 -8.58
CA GLY A 163 -1.36 10.65 -8.11
C GLY A 163 -0.34 10.18 -9.15
N THR A 164 0.89 9.93 -8.73
CA THR A 164 1.97 9.41 -9.58
C THR A 164 2.21 7.92 -9.34
N VAL A 165 2.49 7.16 -10.40
CA VAL A 165 2.94 5.77 -10.30
C VAL A 165 4.43 5.75 -10.65
N GLU A 166 5.29 5.57 -9.65
CA GLU A 166 6.74 5.76 -9.79
C GLU A 166 7.50 4.44 -9.90
N ALA A 167 8.51 4.38 -10.78
CA ALA A 167 9.29 3.17 -11.02
C ALA A 167 10.02 2.66 -9.76
N LYS A 168 10.42 3.57 -8.85
CA LYS A 168 11.09 3.23 -7.59
C LYS A 168 10.19 2.48 -6.59
N ASP A 169 8.88 2.51 -6.79
CA ASP A 169 7.89 1.95 -5.85
C ASP A 169 7.55 0.48 -6.12
N HIS A 170 8.08 -0.07 -7.22
CA HIS A 170 7.72 -1.36 -7.76
C HIS A 170 8.94 -2.26 -7.99
N LEU A 171 8.75 -3.57 -7.84
CA LEU A 171 9.79 -4.57 -8.09
C LEU A 171 10.03 -4.80 -9.59
N ALA A 172 9.05 -4.48 -10.42
CA ALA A 172 9.13 -4.45 -11.87
C ALA A 172 8.34 -3.26 -12.42
N PHE A 173 8.91 -2.52 -13.37
CA PHE A 173 8.26 -1.34 -13.95
C PHE A 173 8.42 -1.29 -15.48
N SER A 174 8.48 -2.48 -16.09
CA SER A 174 8.47 -2.66 -17.54
C SER A 174 8.01 -4.07 -17.93
N VAL A 175 7.60 -4.23 -19.19
CA VAL A 175 7.26 -5.54 -19.78
C VAL A 175 8.44 -6.50 -19.69
N GLU A 176 9.65 -6.03 -20.01
CA GLU A 176 10.89 -6.81 -19.92
C GLU A 176 11.15 -7.33 -18.50
N GLN A 177 10.98 -6.49 -17.47
CA GLN A 177 11.21 -6.87 -16.08
C GLN A 177 10.20 -7.92 -15.60
N VAL A 178 8.94 -7.80 -16.02
CA VAL A 178 7.88 -8.77 -15.71
C VAL A 178 8.14 -10.11 -16.40
N ALA A 179 8.48 -10.11 -17.69
CA ALA A 179 8.85 -11.33 -18.41
C ALA A 179 10.06 -12.04 -17.75
N SER A 180 11.07 -11.26 -17.35
CA SER A 180 12.26 -11.79 -16.67
C SER A 180 11.95 -12.34 -15.27
N TYR A 181 11.00 -11.75 -14.55
CA TYR A 181 10.55 -12.31 -13.27
C TYR A 181 9.80 -13.63 -13.45
N TYR A 182 8.88 -13.68 -14.43
CA TYR A 182 8.14 -14.89 -14.77
C TYR A 182 9.10 -16.03 -15.15
N GLU A 183 10.10 -15.75 -15.99
CA GLU A 183 11.14 -16.70 -16.39
C GLU A 183 11.87 -17.31 -15.18
N ARG A 184 12.33 -16.48 -14.24
CA ARG A 184 13.00 -16.97 -13.03
C ARG A 184 12.09 -17.83 -12.15
N ALA A 185 10.79 -17.55 -12.13
CA ALA A 185 9.84 -18.24 -11.27
C ALA A 185 9.26 -19.51 -11.91
N CYS A 186 9.17 -19.57 -13.24
CA CYS A 186 8.50 -20.64 -13.98
C CYS A 186 9.44 -21.46 -14.88
N GLY A 187 10.64 -20.99 -15.17
CA GLY A 187 11.63 -21.65 -16.03
C GLY A 187 11.48 -21.38 -17.53
N GLU A 188 10.50 -20.56 -17.94
CA GLU A 188 10.25 -20.22 -19.35
C GLU A 188 9.98 -18.73 -19.49
N ARG A 189 10.59 -18.09 -20.50
CA ARG A 189 10.37 -16.67 -20.78
C ARG A 189 9.12 -16.47 -21.64
N PRO A 190 8.11 -15.72 -21.15
CA PRO A 190 6.91 -15.46 -21.94
C PRO A 190 7.19 -14.39 -23.00
N SER A 191 6.57 -14.54 -24.18
CA SER A 191 6.50 -13.47 -25.17
C SER A 191 5.35 -12.52 -24.81
N LEU A 192 5.69 -11.28 -24.42
CA LEU A 192 4.74 -10.27 -23.96
C LEU A 192 4.84 -9.03 -24.84
N ALA A 193 3.70 -8.48 -25.22
CA ALA A 193 3.59 -7.22 -25.95
C ALA A 193 3.15 -6.06 -25.04
N ARG A 194 2.48 -6.36 -23.93
CA ARG A 194 1.93 -5.37 -23.01
C ARG A 194 1.86 -5.93 -21.59
N VAL A 195 2.10 -5.07 -20.62
CA VAL A 195 1.72 -5.31 -19.22
C VAL A 195 0.97 -4.08 -18.73
N ASP A 196 -0.19 -4.31 -18.13
CA ASP A 196 -0.91 -3.28 -17.39
C ASP A 196 -0.68 -3.49 -15.90
N LEU A 197 -0.38 -2.41 -15.18
CA LEU A 197 -0.19 -2.36 -13.74
C LEU A 197 -1.39 -1.66 -13.10
N ILE A 198 -2.03 -2.33 -12.14
CA ILE A 198 -3.11 -1.77 -11.32
C ILE A 198 -2.56 -1.60 -9.91
N THR A 199 -2.47 -0.35 -9.45
CA THR A 199 -1.78 -0.02 -8.20
C THR A 199 -2.34 1.25 -7.54
N GLY A 200 -2.19 1.35 -6.22
CA GLY A 200 -2.30 2.64 -5.52
C GLY A 200 -1.17 3.58 -5.94
N PRO A 201 -1.47 4.79 -6.45
CA PRO A 201 -0.48 5.80 -6.79
C PRO A 201 0.05 6.51 -5.53
N ARG A 202 1.18 7.20 -5.70
CA ARG A 202 1.72 8.14 -4.74
C ARG A 202 0.97 9.47 -4.84
N PHE A 203 0.67 10.07 -3.70
CA PHE A 203 0.09 11.41 -3.63
C PHE A 203 0.73 12.15 -2.45
N ARG A 204 1.29 13.34 -2.73
CA ARG A 204 2.05 14.15 -1.74
C ARG A 204 3.12 13.33 -1.04
N GLY A 205 3.96 12.66 -1.82
CA GLY A 205 5.07 11.87 -1.29
C GLY A 205 4.68 10.58 -0.56
N ARG A 206 3.40 10.21 -0.45
CA ARG A 206 2.94 8.99 0.24
C ARG A 206 2.29 8.00 -0.71
N ARG A 207 2.44 6.70 -0.45
CA ARG A 207 1.80 5.63 -1.22
C ARG A 207 1.17 4.60 -0.28
N PHE A 208 -0.02 4.12 -0.64
CA PHE A 208 -0.67 3.00 0.04
C PHE A 208 -1.16 2.04 -1.05
N SER A 209 -0.46 0.91 -1.18
CA SER A 209 -0.82 -0.13 -2.15
C SER A 209 -0.42 -1.49 -1.57
N PRO A 210 -1.26 -2.09 -0.72
CA PRO A 210 -0.96 -3.38 -0.10
C PRO A 210 -0.81 -4.50 -1.13
N VAL A 211 -1.52 -4.41 -2.26
CA VAL A 211 -1.39 -5.32 -3.40
C VAL A 211 -1.44 -4.52 -4.70
N SER A 212 -0.44 -4.70 -5.56
CA SER A 212 -0.47 -4.28 -6.97
C SER A 212 -0.71 -5.49 -7.87
N ILE A 213 -1.46 -5.33 -8.97
CA ILE A 213 -1.73 -6.39 -9.95
C ILE A 213 -0.99 -6.07 -11.25
N TYR A 214 -0.27 -7.05 -11.78
CA TYR A 214 0.29 -6.99 -13.13
C TYR A 214 -0.50 -7.94 -14.02
N LEU A 215 -1.16 -7.41 -15.05
CA LEU A 215 -1.84 -8.20 -16.08
C LEU A 215 -0.96 -8.26 -17.32
N ALA A 216 -0.54 -9.47 -17.72
CA ALA A 216 0.38 -9.65 -18.84
C ALA A 216 -0.37 -10.09 -20.11
N TYR A 217 -0.04 -9.49 -21.26
CA TYR A 217 -0.72 -9.71 -22.52
C TYR A 217 0.27 -10.11 -23.63
N ARG A 218 -0.14 -11.07 -24.47
CA ARG A 218 0.62 -11.48 -25.66
C ARG A 218 0.44 -10.51 -26.84
N SER A 219 -0.62 -9.70 -26.83
CA SER A 219 -0.92 -8.68 -27.85
C SER A 219 -1.05 -7.30 -27.20
N ALA A 220 -0.69 -6.25 -27.96
CA ALA A 220 -0.83 -4.85 -27.53
C ALA A 220 -2.25 -4.30 -27.74
N GLU A 221 -3.10 -5.01 -28.48
CA GLU A 221 -4.48 -4.61 -28.82
C GLU A 221 -5.34 -4.33 -27.59
N ALA A 222 -6.18 -3.30 -27.64
CA ALA A 222 -7.00 -2.86 -26.50
C ALA A 222 -7.83 -4.01 -25.89
N HIS A 223 -8.43 -4.86 -26.73
CA HIS A 223 -9.30 -5.96 -26.30
C HIS A 223 -8.58 -7.29 -26.06
N ALA A 224 -7.24 -7.30 -26.08
CA ALA A 224 -6.48 -8.50 -25.78
C ALA A 224 -6.77 -8.98 -24.35
N LYS A 225 -6.96 -10.29 -24.18
CA LYS A 225 -7.13 -10.93 -22.86
C LYS A 225 -5.77 -11.19 -22.22
N PRO A 226 -5.64 -11.05 -20.89
CA PRO A 226 -4.37 -11.33 -20.23
C PRO A 226 -4.11 -12.84 -20.22
N CYS A 227 -2.84 -13.24 -20.29
CA CYS A 227 -2.43 -14.65 -20.32
C CYS A 227 -2.00 -15.17 -18.94
N PHE A 228 -1.50 -14.30 -18.07
CA PHE A 228 -1.22 -14.57 -16.67
C PHE A 228 -1.21 -13.27 -15.86
N TYR A 229 -1.07 -13.39 -14.55
CA TYR A 229 -0.92 -12.24 -13.66
C TYR A 229 0.18 -12.45 -12.61
N LEU A 230 0.72 -11.33 -12.12
CA LEU A 230 1.52 -11.30 -10.90
C LEU A 230 0.79 -10.44 -9.86
N LEU A 231 0.95 -10.81 -8.59
CA LEU A 231 0.57 -9.96 -7.47
C LEU A 231 1.83 -9.49 -6.75
N GLU A 232 1.93 -8.20 -6.51
CA GLU A 232 3.01 -7.60 -5.72
C GLU A 232 2.46 -7.20 -4.35
N GLY A 233 2.98 -7.82 -3.29
CA GLY A 233 2.68 -7.45 -1.93
C GLY A 233 3.52 -6.24 -1.49
N GLY A 234 2.86 -5.22 -0.98
CA GLY A 234 3.47 -4.04 -0.37
C GLY A 234 3.40 -4.06 1.16
N SER A 235 4.29 -3.30 1.80
CA SER A 235 4.10 -2.87 3.20
C SER A 235 2.96 -1.85 3.29
N ALA A 236 2.50 -1.59 4.52
CA ALA A 236 1.54 -0.51 4.76
C ALA A 236 2.09 0.88 4.39
N SER A 237 3.41 1.09 4.43
CA SER A 237 4.06 2.30 3.89
C SER A 237 4.11 2.37 2.35
N GLY A 238 3.52 1.38 1.66
CA GLY A 238 3.49 1.33 0.20
C GLY A 238 4.82 0.95 -0.44
N LYS A 239 5.77 0.34 0.29
CA LYS A 239 7.00 -0.20 -0.28
C LYS A 239 6.76 -1.61 -0.80
N ALA A 240 7.05 -1.89 -2.07
CA ALA A 240 6.96 -3.24 -2.61
C ALA A 240 7.97 -4.19 -1.93
N GLN A 241 7.50 -5.37 -1.50
CA GLN A 241 8.30 -6.32 -0.71
C GLN A 241 8.48 -7.66 -1.42
N ALA A 242 7.44 -8.17 -2.08
CA ALA A 242 7.48 -9.46 -2.74
C ALA A 242 6.55 -9.50 -3.96
N MET A 243 6.95 -10.25 -4.98
CA MET A 243 6.06 -10.63 -6.08
C MET A 243 5.72 -12.12 -5.99
N TYR A 244 4.53 -12.44 -6.46
CA TYR A 244 4.01 -13.79 -6.58
C TYR A 244 3.44 -13.96 -7.99
N VAL A 245 3.77 -15.09 -8.62
CA VAL A 245 3.41 -15.37 -10.00
C VAL A 245 2.27 -16.38 -10.05
N SER A 246 1.30 -16.13 -10.93
CA SER A 246 0.42 -17.17 -11.42
C SER A 246 0.84 -17.60 -12.82
N ARG A 247 0.71 -18.89 -13.14
CA ARG A 247 1.09 -19.42 -14.47
C ARG A 247 0.02 -19.19 -15.53
N SER A 248 -1.18 -18.85 -15.12
CA SER A 248 -2.33 -18.55 -15.98
C SER A 248 -3.29 -17.62 -15.26
N ILE A 249 -4.30 -17.09 -15.95
CA ILE A 249 -5.36 -16.28 -15.32
C ILE A 249 -6.23 -17.09 -14.35
N GLU A 250 -6.37 -18.39 -14.58
CA GLU A 250 -7.29 -19.25 -13.83
C GLU A 250 -6.63 -19.89 -12.60
N THR A 251 -5.30 -19.95 -12.57
CA THR A 251 -4.57 -20.60 -11.49
C THR A 251 -4.40 -19.67 -10.29
N GLY A 252 -4.66 -20.20 -9.09
CA GLY A 252 -4.28 -19.53 -7.84
C GLY A 252 -2.76 -19.54 -7.61
N ILE A 253 -2.35 -18.75 -6.62
CA ILE A 253 -0.98 -18.59 -6.14
C ILE A 253 -0.88 -19.23 -4.77
N LYS A 254 0.05 -20.18 -4.63
CA LYS A 254 0.42 -20.76 -3.34
C LYS A 254 1.91 -20.61 -3.07
N SER A 255 2.27 -19.69 -2.17
CA SER A 255 3.67 -19.31 -1.91
C SER A 255 3.90 -19.00 -0.44
N LYS A 256 5.15 -19.06 0.01
CA LYS A 256 5.54 -18.38 1.25
C LYS A 256 5.34 -16.87 1.11
N ALA A 257 5.08 -16.20 2.23
CA ALA A 257 4.85 -14.77 2.33
C ALA A 257 6.08 -13.95 1.93
N LYS A 258 7.31 -14.42 2.18
CA LYS A 258 8.59 -13.73 1.88
C LYS A 258 8.84 -12.44 2.65
N PHE A 259 7.83 -11.83 3.27
CA PHE A 259 7.95 -10.68 4.18
C PHE A 259 6.84 -10.69 5.23
N ALA A 260 6.99 -9.90 6.30
CA ALA A 260 5.96 -9.66 7.29
C ALA A 260 5.23 -8.34 6.97
N PHE A 261 3.97 -8.42 6.55
CA PHE A 261 3.17 -7.24 6.18
C PHE A 261 2.52 -6.55 7.40
N THR A 262 2.36 -7.29 8.49
CA THR A 262 1.90 -6.81 9.80
C THR A 262 2.73 -7.46 10.89
N PRO A 263 2.70 -6.94 12.13
CA PRO A 263 3.38 -7.55 13.28
C PRO A 263 2.85 -8.94 13.63
N PHE A 264 1.73 -9.34 13.04
CA PHE A 264 1.09 -10.65 13.23
C PHE A 264 1.41 -11.65 12.12
N ALA A 265 2.24 -11.24 11.16
CA ALA A 265 2.63 -12.04 10.01
C ALA A 265 4.11 -12.41 10.09
N CYS A 266 4.48 -13.47 9.37
CA CYS A 266 5.86 -13.88 9.24
C CYS A 266 6.18 -14.21 7.77
N ALA A 267 7.41 -13.94 7.35
CA ALA A 267 7.89 -14.28 6.01
C ALA A 267 7.80 -15.78 5.69
N SER A 268 7.78 -16.64 6.71
CA SER A 268 7.63 -18.10 6.58
C SER A 268 6.18 -18.57 6.46
N ASN A 269 5.20 -17.70 6.73
CA ASN A 269 3.78 -18.02 6.56
C ASN A 269 3.48 -18.33 5.09
N TRP A 270 2.40 -19.07 4.86
CA TRP A 270 1.92 -19.46 3.55
C TRP A 270 0.73 -18.62 3.14
N TYR A 271 0.76 -18.18 1.89
CA TYR A 271 -0.31 -17.51 1.19
C TYR A 271 -0.92 -18.46 0.18
N ASP A 272 -2.24 -18.53 0.20
CA ASP A 272 -3.08 -19.23 -0.76
C ASP A 272 -4.12 -18.22 -1.26
N GLY A 273 -3.95 -17.74 -2.48
CA GLY A 273 -4.74 -16.61 -2.97
C GLY A 273 -4.74 -16.54 -4.48
N GLY A 274 -5.36 -15.51 -5.05
CA GLY A 274 -5.39 -15.32 -6.48
C GLY A 274 -6.16 -14.10 -6.92
N LEU A 275 -6.38 -14.02 -8.22
CA LEU A 275 -7.15 -12.99 -8.88
C LEU A 275 -8.33 -13.64 -9.58
N ALA A 276 -9.54 -13.23 -9.22
CA ALA A 276 -10.73 -13.46 -10.01
C ALA A 276 -10.91 -12.29 -10.99
N MET A 277 -11.12 -12.61 -12.25
CA MET A 277 -11.45 -11.65 -13.31
C MET A 277 -12.97 -11.59 -13.52
N SER A 278 -13.44 -10.56 -14.24
CA SER A 278 -14.78 -10.53 -14.84
C SER A 278 -14.99 -11.70 -15.81
N GLU A 279 -16.23 -12.03 -16.13
CA GLU A 279 -16.59 -13.15 -17.01
C GLU A 279 -15.93 -13.06 -18.40
N ASP A 280 -15.80 -11.86 -18.95
CA ASP A 280 -15.15 -11.59 -20.23
C ASP A 280 -13.61 -11.53 -20.15
N LEU A 281 -13.05 -11.63 -18.94
CA LEU A 281 -11.63 -11.50 -18.61
C LEU A 281 -11.02 -10.12 -18.92
N SER A 282 -11.85 -9.07 -19.05
CA SER A 282 -11.36 -7.72 -19.30
C SER A 282 -10.85 -7.04 -18.03
N GLU A 283 -11.50 -7.29 -16.89
CA GLU A 283 -11.29 -6.55 -15.64
C GLU A 283 -10.99 -7.43 -14.43
N PRO A 284 -10.16 -6.95 -13.47
CA PRO A 284 -10.08 -7.60 -12.18
C PRO A 284 -11.41 -7.45 -11.43
N ALA A 285 -11.94 -8.55 -10.91
CA ALA A 285 -13.14 -8.54 -10.07
C ALA A 285 -12.77 -8.61 -8.58
N CYS A 286 -11.85 -9.51 -8.22
CA CYS A 286 -11.49 -9.71 -6.82
C CYS A 286 -10.08 -10.28 -6.66
N VAL A 287 -9.25 -9.66 -5.83
CA VAL A 287 -8.08 -10.33 -5.25
C VAL A 287 -8.51 -11.03 -3.97
N TYR A 288 -8.13 -12.29 -3.79
CA TYR A 288 -8.41 -13.03 -2.56
C TYR A 288 -7.13 -13.65 -2.01
N LEU A 289 -7.03 -13.73 -0.68
CA LEU A 289 -5.87 -14.25 0.02
C LEU A 289 -6.29 -14.92 1.32
N LYS A 290 -5.77 -16.12 1.56
CA LYS A 290 -5.75 -16.80 2.84
C LYS A 290 -4.31 -16.88 3.33
N ALA A 291 -4.07 -16.42 4.55
CA ALA A 291 -2.78 -16.54 5.20
C ALA A 291 -2.83 -17.60 6.30
N ALA A 292 -1.89 -18.54 6.24
CA ALA A 292 -1.73 -19.64 7.18
C ALA A 292 -0.28 -19.79 7.62
N GLN A 293 -0.05 -20.41 8.77
CA GLN A 293 1.33 -20.70 9.22
C GLN A 293 1.90 -21.96 8.56
N THR A 294 1.03 -22.83 8.05
CA THR A 294 1.36 -24.10 7.41
C THR A 294 0.88 -24.10 5.96
N ARG A 295 1.58 -24.85 5.10
CA ARG A 295 1.26 -24.93 3.67
C ARG A 295 -0.12 -25.54 3.40
N ASP A 296 -0.54 -26.48 4.22
CA ASP A 296 -1.83 -27.18 4.11
C ASP A 296 -3.03 -26.30 4.50
N GLY A 297 -2.81 -25.13 5.10
CA GLY A 297 -3.88 -24.23 5.53
C GLY A 297 -4.51 -24.58 6.88
N HIS A 298 -4.09 -25.65 7.57
CA HIS A 298 -4.67 -26.02 8.88
C HIS A 298 -4.51 -24.95 9.95
N ARG A 299 -3.51 -24.07 9.81
CA ARG A 299 -3.26 -22.92 10.68
C ARG A 299 -3.56 -21.59 9.98
N GLU A 300 -4.64 -21.52 9.23
CA GLU A 300 -5.17 -20.27 8.68
C GLU A 300 -5.56 -19.31 9.82
N TYR A 301 -5.20 -18.03 9.67
CA TYR A 301 -5.51 -17.01 10.69
C TYR A 301 -6.08 -15.72 10.11
N LEU A 302 -5.95 -15.50 8.80
CA LEU A 302 -6.40 -14.28 8.12
C LEU A 302 -6.93 -14.62 6.73
N GLN A 303 -8.06 -14.02 6.39
CA GLN A 303 -8.61 -13.97 5.04
C GLN A 303 -8.74 -12.51 4.62
N ILE A 304 -8.37 -12.23 3.38
CA ILE A 304 -8.50 -10.92 2.75
C ILE A 304 -9.20 -11.12 1.41
N SER A 305 -10.16 -10.26 1.10
CA SER A 305 -10.75 -10.14 -0.24
C SER A 305 -10.86 -8.67 -0.62
N VAL A 306 -10.37 -8.30 -1.79
CA VAL A 306 -10.42 -6.93 -2.31
C VAL A 306 -11.22 -6.96 -3.59
N THR A 307 -12.42 -6.38 -3.56
CA THR A 307 -13.27 -6.23 -4.76
C THR A 307 -12.88 -4.97 -5.50
N TYR A 308 -12.80 -5.06 -6.82
CA TYR A 308 -12.46 -3.95 -7.71
C TYR A 308 -13.70 -3.54 -8.50
N ALA A 309 -14.00 -2.25 -8.53
CA ALA A 309 -15.04 -1.67 -9.36
C ALA A 309 -14.48 -0.46 -10.10
N ARG A 310 -14.66 -0.40 -11.41
CA ARG A 310 -14.28 0.79 -12.19
C ARG A 310 -15.10 1.99 -11.72
N ASP A 311 -14.43 3.10 -11.51
CA ASP A 311 -15.04 4.37 -11.11
C ASP A 311 -14.94 5.40 -12.24
N HIS A 312 -16.07 5.65 -12.90
CA HIS A 312 -16.18 6.64 -13.97
C HIS A 312 -16.50 8.05 -13.47
N GLN A 313 -16.87 8.19 -12.19
CA GLN A 313 -17.38 9.43 -11.62
C GLN A 313 -16.74 9.70 -10.26
N LEU A 314 -15.42 9.48 -10.17
CA LEU A 314 -14.66 9.64 -8.93
C LEU A 314 -14.97 10.98 -8.24
N GLU A 315 -15.72 10.93 -7.15
CA GLU A 315 -16.17 12.11 -6.40
C GLU A 315 -15.03 12.70 -5.56
N ARG A 316 -14.18 11.84 -5.01
CA ARG A 316 -13.08 12.19 -4.11
C ARG A 316 -11.87 11.32 -4.36
N VAL A 317 -10.68 11.93 -4.34
CA VAL A 317 -9.41 11.20 -4.27
C VAL A 317 -9.14 10.80 -2.82
N ALA A 318 -8.98 9.51 -2.57
CA ALA A 318 -8.60 8.98 -1.27
C ALA A 318 -7.10 9.21 -1.07
N HIS A 319 -6.72 9.95 -0.03
CA HIS A 319 -5.31 10.22 0.23
C HIS A 319 -4.64 8.96 0.84
N PRO A 320 -3.47 8.52 0.32
CA PRO A 320 -2.75 7.38 0.86
C PRO A 320 -2.46 7.47 2.36
N PHE A 321 -2.26 8.68 2.85
CA PHE A 321 -2.01 8.96 4.26
C PHE A 321 -3.21 8.58 5.16
N GLU A 322 -4.44 8.87 4.73
CA GLU A 322 -5.65 8.48 5.47
C GLU A 322 -5.73 6.96 5.63
N GLN A 323 -5.42 6.23 4.55
CA GLN A 323 -5.41 4.76 4.53
C GLN A 323 -4.30 4.18 5.40
N GLN A 324 -3.12 4.79 5.39
CA GLN A 324 -2.00 4.42 6.26
C GLN A 324 -2.37 4.59 7.73
N ILE A 325 -2.97 5.71 8.11
CA ILE A 325 -3.40 5.95 9.48
C ILE A 325 -4.47 4.93 9.89
N GLU A 326 -5.52 4.75 9.09
CA GLU A 326 -6.57 3.79 9.41
C GLU A 326 -5.97 2.38 9.60
N ALA A 327 -5.05 1.97 8.72
CA ALA A 327 -4.35 0.70 8.84
C ALA A 327 -3.53 0.61 10.14
N ALA A 328 -2.80 1.66 10.52
CA ALA A 328 -2.03 1.71 11.77
C ALA A 328 -2.94 1.54 12.99
N LEU A 329 -4.03 2.30 13.03
CA LEU A 329 -4.99 2.29 14.13
C LEU A 329 -5.63 0.89 14.27
N ARG A 330 -6.04 0.28 13.16
CA ARG A 330 -6.57 -1.10 13.16
C ARG A 330 -5.56 -2.11 13.68
N VAL A 331 -4.29 -2.00 13.27
CA VAL A 331 -3.21 -2.87 13.75
C VAL A 331 -3.02 -2.70 15.27
N THR A 332 -3.01 -1.46 15.77
CA THR A 332 -2.92 -1.17 17.21
C THR A 332 -4.08 -1.78 18.00
N ALA A 333 -5.32 -1.61 17.55
CA ALA A 333 -6.49 -2.19 18.23
C ALA A 333 -6.46 -3.73 18.25
N ILE A 334 -6.03 -4.35 17.16
CA ILE A 334 -5.86 -5.82 17.09
C ILE A 334 -4.73 -6.27 18.03
N ALA A 335 -3.62 -5.53 18.09
CA ALA A 335 -2.48 -5.88 18.93
C ALA A 335 -2.82 -5.80 20.41
N ASP A 336 -3.51 -4.74 20.84
CA ASP A 336 -3.97 -4.55 22.22
C ASP A 336 -4.87 -5.71 22.66
N GLU A 337 -5.90 -6.02 21.86
CA GLU A 337 -6.81 -7.14 22.14
C GLU A 337 -6.07 -8.50 22.14
N ALA A 338 -5.16 -8.72 21.18
CA ALA A 338 -4.38 -9.94 21.12
C ALA A 338 -3.31 -10.04 22.22
N ARG A 339 -3.05 -8.93 22.94
CA ARG A 339 -1.92 -8.74 23.86
C ARG A 339 -0.57 -9.01 23.20
N CYS A 340 -0.46 -8.71 21.91
CA CYS A 340 0.82 -8.71 21.20
C CYS A 340 1.51 -7.38 21.49
N GLN A 341 2.78 -7.38 21.92
CA GLN A 341 3.52 -6.13 22.07
C GLN A 341 4.01 -5.65 20.70
N LEU A 342 3.61 -4.43 20.34
CA LEU A 342 4.16 -3.72 19.18
C LEU A 342 5.40 -2.94 19.61
N GLU A 343 6.48 -3.04 18.84
CA GLU A 343 7.65 -2.18 18.97
C GLU A 343 7.33 -0.82 18.31
N VAL A 344 6.46 -0.03 18.93
CA VAL A 344 6.08 1.29 18.41
C VAL A 344 6.15 2.35 19.52
N GLY A 345 6.92 3.40 19.26
CA GLY A 345 7.20 4.48 20.22
C GLY A 345 8.02 4.02 21.43
N ALA A 346 7.91 4.76 22.54
CA ALA A 346 8.62 4.48 23.80
C ALA A 346 8.06 3.24 24.54
N GLY A 347 8.17 2.04 23.94
CA GLY A 347 7.84 0.77 24.58
C GLY A 347 6.37 0.36 24.53
N GLY A 348 5.63 0.68 23.46
CA GLY A 348 4.24 0.25 23.29
C GLY A 348 3.18 1.18 23.91
N VAL A 349 3.57 2.36 24.39
CA VAL A 349 2.66 3.38 24.96
C VAL A 349 1.55 3.77 23.99
N LEU A 350 1.87 3.88 22.69
CA LEU A 350 0.89 4.19 21.65
C LEU A 350 -0.15 3.08 21.50
N GLN A 351 0.25 1.82 21.65
CA GLN A 351 -0.67 0.69 21.53
C GLN A 351 -1.73 0.72 22.63
N HIS A 352 -1.30 0.86 23.89
CA HIS A 352 -2.21 0.83 25.04
C HIS A 352 -3.07 2.09 25.16
N SER A 353 -2.58 3.23 24.67
CA SER A 353 -3.32 4.50 24.71
C SER A 353 -4.34 4.59 23.58
N LEU A 354 -3.97 4.16 22.36
CA LEU A 354 -4.83 4.27 21.17
C LEU A 354 -5.71 3.05 20.94
N GLY A 355 -5.29 1.84 21.34
CA GLY A 355 -6.03 0.59 21.05
C GLY A 355 -7.49 0.60 21.51
N PRO A 356 -7.78 0.85 22.80
CA PRO A 356 -9.15 0.90 23.31
C PRO A 356 -10.00 1.99 22.66
N MET A 357 -9.40 3.15 22.40
CA MET A 357 -10.05 4.29 21.76
C MET A 357 -10.43 3.94 20.32
N VAL A 358 -9.48 3.48 19.51
CA VAL A 358 -9.71 3.09 18.12
C VAL A 358 -10.80 2.02 18.00
N LYS A 359 -10.78 1.01 18.88
CA LYS A 359 -11.78 -0.06 18.91
C LYS A 359 -13.22 0.48 18.99
N SER A 360 -13.42 1.62 19.64
CA SER A 360 -14.72 2.29 19.78
C SER A 360 -15.06 3.24 18.63
N MET A 361 -14.05 3.85 17.99
CA MET A 361 -14.23 4.94 17.03
C MET A 361 -14.41 4.48 15.60
N ILE A 362 -13.64 3.49 15.15
CA ILE A 362 -13.66 3.10 13.74
C ILE A 362 -14.68 2.00 13.47
N PRO A 363 -15.31 1.97 12.28
CA PRO A 363 -16.21 0.89 11.91
C PRO A 363 -15.51 -0.47 11.89
N TRP A 364 -16.19 -1.48 12.45
CA TRP A 364 -15.78 -2.87 12.42
C TRP A 364 -16.96 -3.73 11.97
N ASP A 365 -16.71 -4.66 11.06
CA ASP A 365 -17.66 -5.73 10.74
C ASP A 365 -17.75 -6.71 11.92
N GLU A 366 -16.60 -6.94 12.57
CA GLU A 366 -16.45 -7.69 13.80
C GLU A 366 -15.38 -7.01 14.66
N ARG A 367 -15.79 -6.39 15.77
CA ARG A 367 -14.85 -5.73 16.69
C ARG A 367 -13.82 -6.73 17.22
N PRO A 368 -12.53 -6.35 17.39
CA PRO A 368 -11.53 -7.20 18.01
C PRO A 368 -12.05 -7.80 19.31
N ASN A 369 -12.12 -9.12 19.38
CA ASN A 369 -12.60 -9.84 20.56
C ASN A 369 -11.88 -11.19 20.70
N GLY A 370 -11.55 -11.54 21.94
CA GLY A 370 -11.09 -12.88 22.29
C GLY A 370 -10.16 -12.90 23.50
N THR A 371 -9.79 -14.10 23.92
CA THR A 371 -8.77 -14.30 24.96
C THR A 371 -7.60 -15.06 24.36
N THR A 372 -6.42 -14.44 24.34
CA THR A 372 -5.22 -15.08 23.81
C THR A 372 -4.42 -15.75 24.94
N THR A 373 -4.20 -17.06 24.82
CA THR A 373 -3.27 -17.78 25.71
C THR A 373 -1.81 -17.37 25.44
N PRO A 374 -0.87 -17.54 26.39
CA PRO A 374 0.55 -17.29 26.12
C PRO A 374 1.09 -18.05 24.89
N GLN A 375 0.68 -19.32 24.73
CA GLN A 375 1.06 -20.14 23.59
C GLN A 375 0.52 -19.58 22.26
N GLU A 376 -0.73 -19.14 22.22
CA GLU A 376 -1.28 -18.51 21.01
C GLU A 376 -0.62 -17.17 20.71
N ARG A 377 -0.18 -16.41 21.73
CA ARG A 377 0.60 -15.19 21.50
C ARG A 377 1.94 -15.52 20.85
N ASP A 378 2.70 -16.43 21.42
CA ASP A 378 4.01 -16.84 20.88
C ASP A 378 3.87 -17.39 19.46
N GLN A 379 2.72 -17.99 19.15
CA GLN A 379 2.43 -18.54 17.84
C GLN A 379 2.00 -17.46 16.83
N PHE A 380 1.10 -16.53 17.17
CA PHE A 380 0.45 -15.63 16.20
C PHE A 380 0.86 -14.15 16.30
N CYS A 381 1.63 -13.76 17.33
CA CYS A 381 2.23 -12.43 17.45
C CYS A 381 3.63 -12.44 16.81
N GLY A 382 3.67 -12.41 15.48
CA GLY A 382 4.91 -12.24 14.70
C GLY A 382 5.51 -13.55 14.20
N CYS A 383 6.82 -13.53 13.95
CA CYS A 383 7.55 -14.73 13.55
C CYS A 383 7.77 -15.65 14.76
N PRO A 384 7.47 -16.95 14.65
CA PRO A 384 7.80 -17.91 15.71
C PRO A 384 9.28 -17.80 16.03
N LYS A 385 9.61 -17.68 17.32
CA LYS A 385 11.00 -17.77 17.77
C LYS A 385 11.49 -19.16 17.40
N THR A 386 12.49 -19.24 16.52
CA THR A 386 13.15 -20.53 16.22
C THR A 386 13.72 -21.05 17.54
N SER A 387 13.16 -22.16 18.01
CA SER A 387 13.63 -22.91 19.18
C SER A 387 15.04 -23.45 18.96
#